data_AF-A0A8J3M1W5-F1
#
_entry.id   AF-A0A8J3M1W5-F1
#
_cell.length_a   1.000
_cell.length_b   1.000
_cell.length_c   1.000
_cell.angle_alpha   90.00
_cell.angle_beta   90.00
_cell.angle_gamma   90.00
#
_symmetry.space_group_name_H-M   'P 1'
#
loop_
_entity.id
_entity.type
_entity.pdbx_description
1 polymer ?
#
loop_
_entity_poly.entity_id
_entity_poly.type
_entity_poly.pdbx_seq_one_letter_code
_entity_poly.pdbx_strand_id
1 'polypeptide(L)'
;MTSATKLPSRVTNLRALGATAGSFILLGGIAMYPLAAPPSLAEQRAEYAAQYAQDFAVPAAHAASAAATTPAIARDAFGSTPGPETFIAGGTNHDWAKLVLLYAGWPITDSNVTVITRWMRQENGPDDWYRRNNPLNIGMGGFASYSSLDESARVVAKALTTSGGYREIAAGFAASADTATIEYAIWASPWAGGHYAWGGHWHYTPVEVVTAPASAWGR
;
A
#
# COMPACT_ATOMS: atom_id res chain seq x y z
N MET A 1 -55.19 -12.47 31.93
CA MET A 1 -56.05 -12.05 30.80
C MET A 1 -56.15 -10.55 30.87
N THR A 2 -55.37 -9.83 30.07
CA THR A 2 -55.33 -8.37 30.12
C THR A 2 -55.13 -7.82 28.72
N SER A 3 -55.99 -6.87 28.40
CA SER A 3 -56.45 -6.47 27.08
C SER A 3 -55.44 -5.69 26.25
N ALA A 4 -55.49 -5.90 24.93
CA ALA A 4 -54.88 -5.05 23.93
C ALA A 4 -55.73 -3.77 23.74
N THR A 5 -55.12 -2.60 23.99
CA THR A 5 -55.74 -1.30 23.75
C THR A 5 -55.29 -0.76 22.40
N LYS A 6 -56.24 -0.65 21.48
CA LYS A 6 -56.15 0.01 20.17
C LYS A 6 -56.72 1.42 20.30
N LEU A 7 -56.19 2.39 19.54
CA LEU A 7 -56.78 3.67 19.03
C LEU A 7 -55.73 4.82 19.09
N PRO A 8 -55.87 5.91 18.32
CA PRO A 8 -55.94 6.01 16.86
C PRO A 8 -55.02 7.12 16.30
N SER A 9 -55.04 7.24 14.97
CA SER A 9 -54.38 8.24 14.12
C SER A 9 -54.69 9.71 14.48
N ARG A 10 -53.71 10.60 14.22
CA ARG A 10 -53.94 12.02 14.00
C ARG A 10 -53.35 12.46 12.66
N VAL A 11 -54.25 12.67 11.72
CA VAL A 11 -54.10 13.50 10.52
C VAL A 11 -54.44 14.93 10.91
N THR A 12 -53.71 15.92 10.40
CA THR A 12 -54.11 17.35 10.24
C THR A 12 -52.94 18.05 9.53
N ASN A 13 -53.04 18.88 8.51
CA ASN A 13 -54.15 19.51 7.81
C ASN A 13 -53.66 19.92 6.41
N LEU A 14 -54.21 19.31 5.35
CA LEU A 14 -54.09 19.84 3.99
C LEU A 14 -55.25 20.81 3.77
N ARG A 15 -54.93 22.10 3.66
CA ARG A 15 -55.91 23.14 3.32
C ARG A 15 -56.12 23.18 1.80
N ALA A 16 -57.39 22.97 1.47
CA ALA A 16 -58.19 23.64 0.45
C ALA A 16 -57.90 23.37 -1.04
N LEU A 17 -58.77 22.51 -1.58
CA LEU A 17 -59.27 22.53 -2.95
C LEU A 17 -59.82 23.93 -3.32
N GLY A 18 -59.47 24.41 -4.51
CA GLY A 18 -60.15 25.49 -5.21
C GLY A 18 -60.29 25.17 -6.70
N ALA A 19 -61.53 24.90 -7.11
CA ALA A 19 -62.13 25.02 -8.44
C ALA A 19 -61.50 24.32 -9.66
N THR A 20 -62.29 23.40 -10.22
CA THR A 20 -62.17 22.74 -11.51
C THR A 20 -62.50 23.65 -12.71
N ALA A 21 -61.85 23.32 -13.83
CA ALA A 21 -62.31 23.37 -15.22
C ALA A 21 -62.20 24.71 -15.98
N GLY A 22 -61.11 24.82 -16.72
CA GLY A 22 -61.00 25.63 -17.94
C GLY A 22 -59.94 25.00 -18.85
N SER A 23 -60.33 23.99 -19.62
CA SER A 23 -59.46 23.35 -20.61
C SER A 23 -59.25 24.27 -21.81
N PHE A 24 -58.01 24.63 -22.12
CA PHE A 24 -57.56 24.79 -23.50
C PHE A 24 -56.15 24.23 -23.63
N ILE A 25 -56.04 23.22 -24.48
CA ILE A 25 -54.80 22.60 -24.92
C ILE A 25 -54.03 23.64 -25.74
N LEU A 26 -52.78 23.89 -25.34
CA LEU A 26 -51.74 24.33 -26.27
C LEU A 26 -50.45 23.57 -25.90
N LEU A 27 -50.29 22.43 -26.56
CA LEU A 27 -49.00 21.81 -26.80
C LEU A 27 -48.13 22.84 -27.54
N GLY A 28 -47.17 23.44 -26.83
CA GLY A 28 -46.14 24.31 -27.39
C GLY A 28 -44.81 23.89 -26.81
N GLY A 29 -43.90 23.43 -27.67
CA GLY A 29 -42.79 22.55 -27.32
C GLY A 29 -41.88 23.05 -26.20
N ILE A 30 -41.54 22.14 -25.29
CA ILE A 30 -40.26 22.21 -24.60
C ILE A 30 -39.23 22.02 -25.71
N ALA A 31 -38.59 23.11 -26.15
CA ALA A 31 -37.34 23.00 -26.87
C ALA A 31 -36.40 22.24 -25.94
N MET A 32 -36.22 20.94 -26.18
CA MET A 32 -35.04 20.25 -25.71
C MET A 32 -33.88 20.92 -26.42
N TYR A 33 -33.35 21.98 -25.82
CA TYR A 33 -32.02 22.44 -26.13
C TYR A 33 -31.13 21.21 -25.95
N PRO A 34 -30.32 20.81 -26.95
CA PRO A 34 -29.29 19.83 -26.68
C PRO A 34 -28.49 20.42 -25.53
N LEU A 35 -28.54 19.78 -24.35
CA LEU A 35 -27.61 20.09 -23.29
C LEU A 35 -26.26 19.82 -23.93
N ALA A 36 -25.51 20.89 -24.25
CA ALA A 36 -24.18 20.74 -24.80
C ALA A 36 -23.45 19.76 -23.89
N ALA A 37 -22.80 18.75 -24.49
CA ALA A 37 -22.04 17.79 -23.71
C ALA A 37 -21.09 18.59 -22.79
N PRO A 38 -20.95 18.20 -21.51
CA PRO A 38 -20.03 18.90 -20.63
C PRO A 38 -18.66 18.94 -21.30
N PRO A 39 -17.94 20.08 -21.24
CA PRO A 39 -16.69 20.23 -21.96
C PRO A 39 -15.76 19.08 -21.60
N SER A 40 -15.15 18.47 -22.59
CA SER A 40 -14.20 17.39 -22.40
C SER A 40 -13.02 17.85 -21.55
N LEU A 41 -12.31 16.91 -20.96
CA LEU A 41 -11.12 17.20 -20.15
C LEU A 41 -10.02 17.90 -20.97
N ALA A 42 -10.02 17.75 -22.30
CA ALA A 42 -9.14 18.50 -23.20
C ALA A 42 -9.58 19.96 -23.35
N GLU A 43 -10.87 20.21 -23.53
CA GLU A 43 -11.44 21.56 -23.63
C GLU A 43 -11.29 22.33 -22.31
N GLN A 44 -11.58 21.69 -21.17
CA GLN A 44 -11.38 22.29 -19.85
C GLN A 44 -9.91 22.66 -19.60
N ARG A 45 -8.96 21.84 -20.07
CA ARG A 45 -7.52 22.13 -19.96
C ARG A 45 -7.09 23.26 -20.89
N ALA A 46 -7.62 23.30 -22.12
CA ALA A 46 -7.33 24.38 -23.05
C ALA A 46 -7.87 25.73 -22.54
N GLU A 47 -9.07 25.72 -21.95
CA GLU A 47 -9.68 26.91 -21.39
C GLU A 47 -8.99 27.37 -20.09
N TYR A 48 -8.63 26.44 -19.22
CA TYR A 48 -7.78 26.74 -18.05
C TYR A 48 -6.41 27.28 -18.47
N ALA A 49 -5.77 26.68 -19.47
CA ALA A 49 -4.51 27.18 -20.01
C ALA A 49 -4.69 28.57 -20.62
N ALA A 50 -5.78 28.86 -21.34
CA ALA A 50 -6.04 30.18 -21.90
C ALA A 50 -6.33 31.23 -20.81
N GLN A 51 -7.03 30.85 -19.74
CA GLN A 51 -7.43 31.74 -18.66
C GLN A 51 -6.29 32.06 -17.69
N TYR A 52 -5.38 31.11 -17.48
CA TYR A 52 -4.26 31.25 -16.54
C TYR A 52 -2.89 31.23 -17.21
N ALA A 53 -2.83 31.26 -18.55
CA ALA A 53 -1.59 31.46 -19.28
C ALA A 53 -0.99 32.78 -18.84
N GLN A 54 0.24 32.69 -18.35
CA GLN A 54 1.08 33.86 -18.11
C GLN A 54 2.11 33.88 -19.23
N ASP A 55 2.06 34.94 -20.04
CA ASP A 55 3.08 35.17 -21.06
C ASP A 55 4.32 35.76 -20.39
N PHE A 56 5.39 34.99 -20.38
CA PHE A 56 6.72 35.46 -20.00
C PHE A 56 7.62 35.47 -21.22
N ALA A 57 7.77 36.64 -21.84
CA ALA A 57 8.69 36.82 -22.95
C ALA A 57 10.11 37.05 -22.42
N VAL A 58 10.99 36.05 -22.57
CA VAL A 58 12.43 36.23 -22.33
C VAL A 58 12.99 37.02 -23.51
N PRO A 59 13.62 38.20 -23.30
CA PRO A 59 14.27 38.92 -24.39
C PRO A 59 15.30 38.01 -25.09
N ALA A 60 15.35 38.02 -26.42
CA ALA A 60 16.21 37.11 -27.19
C ALA A 60 17.69 37.14 -26.75
N ALA A 61 18.18 38.29 -26.30
CA ALA A 61 19.52 38.44 -25.74
C ALA A 61 19.73 37.66 -24.42
N HIS A 62 18.71 37.59 -23.56
CA HIS A 62 18.75 36.81 -22.33
C HIS A 62 18.58 35.31 -22.60
N ALA A 63 17.76 34.93 -23.59
CA ALA A 63 17.64 33.53 -24.03
C ALA A 63 18.95 33.02 -24.65
N ALA A 64 19.62 33.84 -25.47
CA ALA A 64 20.93 33.53 -26.04
C ALA A 64 22.03 33.47 -24.98
N SER A 65 22.02 34.40 -24.02
CA SER A 65 22.91 34.39 -22.84
C SER A 65 22.71 33.15 -21.97
N ALA A 66 21.45 32.77 -21.72
CA ALA A 66 21.11 31.57 -20.96
C ALA A 66 21.53 30.30 -21.72
N ALA A 67 21.24 30.18 -23.01
CA ALA A 67 21.65 29.02 -23.81
C ALA A 67 23.19 28.86 -23.87
N ALA A 68 23.94 29.97 -23.86
CA ALA A 68 25.40 29.96 -23.85
C ALA A 68 26.02 29.69 -22.46
N THR A 69 25.27 29.89 -21.37
CA THR A 69 25.79 29.86 -19.99
C THR A 69 25.09 28.84 -19.09
N THR A 70 24.09 28.09 -19.59
CA THR A 70 23.39 27.07 -18.80
C THR A 70 24.27 25.82 -18.74
N PRO A 71 24.93 25.49 -17.60
CA PRO A 71 25.46 24.15 -17.45
C PRO A 71 24.29 23.18 -17.56
N ALA A 72 24.49 22.06 -18.26
CA ALA A 72 23.49 21.00 -18.30
C ALA A 72 23.15 20.61 -16.85
N ILE A 73 21.94 20.96 -16.40
CA ILE A 73 21.46 20.49 -15.10
C ILE A 73 21.24 18.99 -15.27
N ALA A 74 22.18 18.20 -14.77
CA ALA A 74 21.97 16.78 -14.56
C ALA A 74 20.82 16.66 -13.56
N ARG A 75 19.63 16.32 -14.04
CA ARG A 75 18.58 15.86 -13.15
C ARG A 75 18.92 14.43 -12.78
N ASP A 76 18.86 14.12 -11.50
CA ASP A 76 18.98 12.75 -11.04
C ASP A 76 17.95 11.90 -11.77
N ALA A 77 18.38 10.72 -12.23
CA ALA A 77 17.47 9.77 -12.81
C ALA A 77 16.51 9.30 -11.71
N PHE A 78 15.24 9.71 -11.80
CA PHE A 78 14.19 9.12 -10.98
C PHE A 78 13.91 7.71 -11.50
N GLY A 79 14.51 6.70 -10.86
CA GLY A 79 14.13 5.31 -11.06
C GLY A 79 12.79 5.04 -10.38
N SER A 80 11.95 4.16 -10.96
CA SER A 80 10.77 3.67 -10.25
C SER A 80 11.21 2.96 -8.97
N THR A 81 10.62 3.29 -7.83
CA THR A 81 10.78 2.47 -6.62
C THR A 81 10.45 1.02 -6.96
N PRO A 82 11.35 0.06 -6.67
CA PRO A 82 11.10 -1.36 -6.93
C PRO A 82 9.74 -1.79 -6.36
N GLY A 83 8.90 -2.35 -7.23
CA GLY A 83 7.61 -2.92 -6.85
C GLY A 83 7.72 -4.41 -6.55
N PRO A 84 6.60 -5.08 -6.20
CA PRO A 84 6.61 -6.50 -5.90
C PRO A 84 7.19 -7.35 -7.02
N GLU A 85 6.85 -7.07 -8.27
CA GLU A 85 7.34 -7.81 -9.43
C GLU A 85 8.87 -7.72 -9.59
N THR A 86 9.48 -6.60 -9.19
CA THR A 86 10.95 -6.44 -9.20
C THR A 86 11.62 -7.40 -8.22
N PHE A 87 11.07 -7.53 -7.01
CA PHE A 87 11.59 -8.44 -6.00
C PHE A 87 11.30 -9.90 -6.32
N ILE A 88 10.11 -10.21 -6.85
CA ILE A 88 9.78 -11.56 -7.33
C ILE A 88 10.71 -11.99 -8.46
N ALA A 89 11.02 -11.10 -9.40
CA ALA A 89 11.97 -11.38 -10.49
C ALA A 89 13.40 -11.59 -9.98
N GLY A 90 13.80 -10.91 -8.89
CA GLY A 90 15.09 -11.14 -8.22
C GLY A 90 15.17 -12.52 -7.55
N GLY A 91 14.08 -12.94 -6.91
CA GLY A 91 13.87 -14.34 -6.52
C GLY A 91 14.72 -14.83 -5.34
N THR A 92 15.35 -13.93 -4.59
CA THR A 92 16.24 -14.29 -3.46
C THR A 92 15.54 -14.19 -2.10
N ASN A 93 16.15 -14.77 -1.05
CA ASN A 93 15.78 -14.54 0.34
C ASN A 93 15.80 -13.05 0.74
N HIS A 94 16.77 -12.29 0.23
CA HIS A 94 16.82 -10.84 0.43
C HIS A 94 15.66 -10.14 -0.26
N ASP A 95 15.27 -10.55 -1.46
CA ASP A 95 14.13 -9.96 -2.16
C ASP A 95 12.79 -10.33 -1.49
N TRP A 96 12.68 -11.53 -0.94
CA TRP A 96 11.55 -11.90 -0.09
C TRP A 96 11.45 -11.02 1.16
N ALA A 97 12.58 -10.75 1.82
CA ALA A 97 12.61 -9.83 2.97
C ALA A 97 12.14 -8.42 2.58
N LYS A 98 12.56 -7.93 1.41
CA LYS A 98 12.11 -6.63 0.87
C LYS A 98 10.61 -6.63 0.56
N LEU A 99 10.03 -7.74 0.09
CA LEU A 99 8.58 -7.87 -0.12
C LEU A 99 7.81 -7.75 1.20
N VAL A 100 8.29 -8.40 2.27
CA VAL A 100 7.65 -8.27 3.60
C VAL A 100 7.64 -6.81 4.04
N LEU A 101 8.77 -6.11 3.94
CA LEU A 101 8.89 -4.69 4.29
C LEU A 101 7.98 -3.82 3.43
N LEU A 102 7.97 -4.06 2.12
CA LEU A 102 7.11 -3.36 1.17
C LEU A 102 5.63 -3.54 1.51
N TYR A 103 5.18 -4.76 1.76
CA TYR A 103 3.78 -5.05 2.11
C TYR A 103 3.38 -4.55 3.50
N ALA A 104 4.32 -4.47 4.44
CA ALA A 104 4.09 -3.88 5.75
C ALA A 104 4.10 -2.33 5.71
N GLY A 105 4.51 -1.73 4.59
CA GLY A 105 4.65 -0.27 4.45
C GLY A 105 5.84 0.29 5.23
N TRP A 106 6.89 -0.51 5.43
CA TRP A 106 8.07 -0.12 6.19
C TRP A 106 9.26 0.21 5.28
N PRO A 107 10.22 1.01 5.77
CA PRO A 107 11.40 1.33 4.98
C PRO A 107 12.23 0.08 4.65
N ILE A 108 12.70 0.02 3.41
CA ILE A 108 13.58 -1.05 2.93
C ILE A 108 15.03 -0.60 3.14
N THR A 109 15.54 -0.81 4.35
CA THR A 109 16.92 -0.47 4.76
C THR A 109 17.76 -1.71 4.96
N ASP A 110 19.09 -1.56 4.92
CA ASP A 110 20.02 -2.67 5.18
C ASP A 110 19.81 -3.29 6.56
N SER A 111 19.52 -2.48 7.58
CA SER A 111 19.18 -2.98 8.92
C SER A 111 17.96 -3.90 8.88
N ASN A 112 16.86 -3.43 8.31
CA ASN A 112 15.61 -4.18 8.24
C ASN A 112 15.75 -5.48 7.44
N VAL A 113 16.40 -5.42 6.27
CA VAL A 113 16.65 -6.59 5.42
C VAL A 113 17.58 -7.59 6.14
N THR A 114 18.61 -7.11 6.84
CA THR A 114 19.52 -7.95 7.63
C THR A 114 18.76 -8.69 8.73
N VAL A 115 17.89 -8.02 9.47
CA VAL A 115 17.17 -8.66 10.57
C VAL A 115 16.18 -9.71 10.07
N ILE A 116 15.40 -9.42 9.01
CA ILE A 116 14.48 -10.41 8.46
C ILE A 116 15.23 -11.63 7.92
N THR A 117 16.34 -11.43 7.21
CA THR A 117 17.12 -12.56 6.66
C THR A 117 17.81 -13.37 7.76
N ARG A 118 18.29 -12.73 8.84
CA ARG A 118 18.83 -13.45 10.00
C ARG A 118 17.76 -14.23 10.75
N TRP A 119 16.57 -13.64 10.91
CA TRP A 119 15.42 -14.33 11.50
C TRP A 119 15.01 -15.53 10.65
N MET A 120 14.91 -15.36 9.34
CA MET A 120 14.63 -16.43 8.39
C MET A 120 15.59 -17.60 8.56
N ARG A 121 16.89 -17.34 8.72
CA ARG A 121 17.89 -18.37 8.97
C ARG A 121 17.68 -19.11 10.31
N GLN A 122 17.10 -18.47 11.32
CA GLN A 122 16.77 -19.16 12.57
C GLN A 122 15.62 -20.16 12.39
N GLU A 123 14.70 -19.85 11.48
CA GLU A 123 13.47 -20.61 11.27
C GLU A 123 13.63 -21.72 10.22
N ASN A 124 14.36 -21.42 9.16
CA ASN A 124 14.70 -22.34 8.09
C ASN A 124 16.21 -22.23 7.81
N GLY A 125 16.86 -23.32 7.40
CA GLY A 125 18.27 -23.26 7.02
C GLY A 125 18.49 -22.30 5.85
N PRO A 126 19.71 -21.76 5.65
CA PRO A 126 19.98 -20.82 4.56
C PRO A 126 19.74 -21.46 3.18
N ASP A 127 20.01 -22.75 3.02
CA ASP A 127 19.91 -23.46 1.73
C ASP A 127 18.47 -23.83 1.35
N ASP A 128 17.57 -23.94 2.32
CA ASP A 128 16.16 -24.33 2.13
C ASP A 128 15.18 -23.30 2.71
N TRP A 129 15.58 -22.03 2.76
CA TRP A 129 14.82 -20.93 3.37
C TRP A 129 13.37 -20.79 2.83
N TYR A 130 13.14 -21.21 1.59
CA TYR A 130 11.84 -21.18 0.91
C TYR A 130 10.96 -22.41 1.22
N ARG A 131 11.38 -23.29 2.14
CA ARG A 131 10.64 -24.50 2.51
C ARG A 131 9.21 -24.17 2.92
N ARG A 132 8.25 -24.90 2.35
CA ARG A 132 6.80 -24.70 2.54
C ARG A 132 6.29 -23.31 2.13
N ASN A 133 7.11 -22.54 1.41
CA ASN A 133 6.92 -21.12 1.20
C ASN A 133 6.68 -20.36 2.52
N ASN A 134 7.28 -20.78 3.65
CA ASN A 134 7.06 -20.12 4.95
C ASN A 134 8.40 -19.76 5.64
N PRO A 135 9.12 -18.75 5.13
CA PRO A 135 10.50 -18.49 5.52
C PRO A 135 10.71 -18.07 6.98
N LEU A 136 9.73 -17.41 7.61
CA LEU A 136 9.81 -17.01 9.03
C LEU A 136 9.02 -17.94 9.96
N ASN A 137 8.41 -18.99 9.42
CA ASN A 137 7.53 -19.86 10.19
C ASN A 137 6.42 -19.11 10.97
N ILE A 138 5.99 -17.96 10.46
CA ILE A 138 4.98 -17.09 11.08
C ILE A 138 3.63 -17.33 10.41
N GLY A 139 2.59 -17.54 11.21
CA GLY A 139 1.20 -17.72 10.76
C GLY A 139 0.60 -19.09 11.14
N MET A 140 -0.73 -19.13 11.38
CA MET A 140 -1.57 -20.32 11.66
C MET A 140 -0.85 -21.47 12.41
N GLY A 141 -0.16 -21.18 13.52
CA GLY A 141 0.44 -22.20 14.38
C GLY A 141 1.86 -22.68 14.01
N GLY A 142 2.63 -21.94 13.21
CA GLY A 142 4.08 -22.19 13.06
C GLY A 142 4.44 -23.48 12.31
N PHE A 143 3.50 -24.01 11.51
CA PHE A 143 3.75 -25.10 10.55
C PHE A 143 3.05 -24.87 9.21
N ALA A 144 2.46 -23.69 9.01
CA ALA A 144 1.69 -23.37 7.82
C ALA A 144 2.56 -23.49 6.56
N SER A 145 1.94 -23.91 5.47
CA SER A 145 2.50 -23.84 4.12
C SER A 145 1.65 -22.87 3.31
N TYR A 146 2.28 -22.08 2.45
CA TYR A 146 1.62 -21.12 1.58
C TYR A 146 1.70 -21.56 0.12
N SER A 147 0.77 -21.08 -0.70
CA SER A 147 0.77 -21.38 -2.14
C SER A 147 1.99 -20.81 -2.85
N SER A 148 2.53 -19.70 -2.35
CA SER A 148 3.70 -19.02 -2.90
C SER A 148 4.43 -18.19 -1.85
N LEU A 149 5.67 -17.84 -2.19
CA LEU A 149 6.48 -16.89 -1.44
C LEU A 149 5.87 -15.48 -1.43
N ASP A 150 5.19 -15.05 -2.51
CA ASP A 150 4.46 -13.77 -2.52
C ASP A 150 3.31 -13.77 -1.50
N GLU A 151 2.50 -14.82 -1.48
CA GLU A 151 1.42 -14.97 -0.50
C GLU A 151 1.98 -14.93 0.93
N SER A 152 3.04 -15.70 1.20
CA SER A 152 3.65 -15.75 2.52
C SER A 152 4.16 -14.39 2.98
N ALA A 153 4.76 -13.59 2.09
CA ALA A 153 5.24 -12.26 2.42
C ALA A 153 4.10 -11.33 2.85
N ARG A 154 2.94 -11.41 2.17
CA ARG A 154 1.74 -10.64 2.56
C ARG A 154 1.19 -11.09 3.90
N VAL A 155 1.15 -12.40 4.16
CA VAL A 155 0.65 -12.95 5.42
C VAL A 155 1.56 -12.56 6.58
N VAL A 156 2.87 -12.66 6.41
CA VAL A 156 3.87 -12.23 7.40
C VAL A 156 3.75 -10.74 7.67
N ALA A 157 3.71 -9.90 6.64
CA ALA A 157 3.53 -8.45 6.79
C ALA A 157 2.25 -8.11 7.57
N LYS A 158 1.13 -8.76 7.24
CA LYS A 158 -0.12 -8.62 7.98
C LYS A 158 0.01 -9.09 9.43
N ALA A 159 0.64 -10.24 9.67
CA ALA A 159 0.80 -10.76 11.02
C ALA A 159 1.59 -9.79 11.90
N LEU A 160 2.74 -9.31 11.41
CA LEU A 160 3.60 -8.36 12.11
C LEU A 160 2.91 -7.03 12.41
N THR A 161 2.05 -6.55 11.51
CA THR A 161 1.36 -5.25 11.67
C THR A 161 0.06 -5.34 12.49
N THR A 162 -0.54 -6.52 12.65
CA THR A 162 -1.86 -6.67 13.29
C THR A 162 -1.85 -7.42 14.61
N SER A 163 -0.82 -8.23 14.90
CA SER A 163 -0.81 -9.04 16.13
C SER A 163 -0.14 -8.29 17.27
N GLY A 164 -0.81 -8.17 18.42
CA GLY A 164 -0.27 -7.48 19.59
C GLY A 164 1.06 -8.06 20.10
N GLY A 165 1.32 -9.35 19.90
CA GLY A 165 2.57 -10.02 20.29
C GLY A 165 3.81 -9.58 19.50
N TYR A 166 3.64 -8.87 18.37
CA TYR A 166 4.74 -8.37 17.54
C TYR A 166 4.91 -6.85 17.62
N ARG A 167 4.22 -6.16 18.54
CA ARG A 167 4.17 -4.69 18.55
C ARG A 167 5.55 -4.02 18.57
N GLU A 168 6.45 -4.49 19.43
CA GLU A 168 7.79 -3.91 19.54
C GLU A 168 8.67 -4.24 18.31
N ILE A 169 8.46 -5.43 17.72
CA ILE A 169 9.12 -5.83 16.46
C ILE A 169 8.69 -4.89 15.33
N ALA A 170 7.38 -4.67 15.20
CA ALA A 170 6.79 -3.78 14.22
C ALA A 170 7.27 -2.34 14.39
N ALA A 171 7.36 -1.85 15.62
CA ALA A 171 7.90 -0.52 15.92
C ALA A 171 9.38 -0.40 15.48
N GLY A 172 10.20 -1.41 15.76
CA GLY A 172 11.60 -1.43 15.36
C GLY A 172 11.79 -1.36 13.83
N PHE A 173 11.06 -2.19 13.08
CA PHE A 173 11.11 -2.18 11.62
C PHE A 173 10.58 -0.88 11.02
N ALA A 174 9.44 -0.36 11.53
CA ALA A 174 8.86 0.89 11.06
C ALA A 174 9.80 2.08 11.28
N ALA A 175 10.53 2.10 12.39
CA ALA A 175 11.52 3.13 12.70
C ALA A 175 12.87 2.93 11.98
N SER A 176 13.09 1.78 11.32
CA SER A 176 14.41 1.36 10.83
C SER A 176 15.49 1.46 11.91
N ALA A 177 15.19 0.95 13.10
CA ALA A 177 16.14 0.91 14.20
C ALA A 177 17.39 0.08 13.82
N ASP A 178 18.45 0.20 14.63
CA ASP A 178 19.63 -0.65 14.47
C ASP A 178 19.28 -2.13 14.64
N THR A 179 20.10 -3.01 14.07
CA THR A 179 19.82 -4.46 14.05
C THR A 179 19.66 -5.03 15.46
N ALA A 180 20.45 -4.56 16.43
CA ALA A 180 20.41 -5.11 17.78
C ALA A 180 19.09 -4.79 18.49
N THR A 181 18.54 -3.59 18.27
CA THR A 181 17.22 -3.19 18.79
C THR A 181 16.10 -4.06 18.22
N ILE A 182 16.07 -4.29 16.90
CA ILE A 182 15.01 -5.10 16.27
C ILE A 182 15.17 -6.57 16.64
N GLU A 183 16.39 -7.11 16.62
CA GLU A 183 16.67 -8.50 17.01
C GLU A 183 16.25 -8.75 18.46
N TYR A 184 16.60 -7.84 19.39
CA TYR A 184 16.14 -7.89 20.78
C TYR A 184 14.62 -7.97 20.87
N ALA A 185 13.91 -7.10 20.14
CA ALA A 185 12.45 -7.10 20.13
C ALA A 185 11.87 -8.44 19.63
N ILE A 186 12.56 -9.15 18.73
CA ILE A 186 12.15 -10.47 18.23
C ILE A 186 12.34 -11.53 19.31
N TRP A 187 13.56 -11.76 19.77
CA TRP A 187 13.83 -12.91 20.65
C TRP A 187 13.37 -12.70 22.10
N ALA A 188 13.14 -11.46 22.53
CA ALA A 188 12.51 -11.16 23.81
C ALA A 188 10.97 -11.07 23.71
N SER A 189 10.39 -11.21 22.51
CA SER A 189 8.94 -11.09 22.34
C SER A 189 8.18 -12.20 23.07
N PRO A 190 6.93 -11.93 23.51
CA PRO A 190 6.03 -12.96 24.02
C PRO A 190 5.78 -14.10 23.02
N TRP A 191 5.84 -13.80 21.71
CA TRP A 191 5.69 -14.81 20.65
C TRP A 191 6.87 -15.79 20.65
N ALA A 192 8.10 -15.28 20.74
CA ALA A 192 9.28 -16.14 20.74
C ALA A 192 9.31 -17.05 21.97
N GLY A 193 8.74 -16.63 23.11
CA GLY A 193 8.58 -17.50 24.29
C GLY A 193 9.89 -18.10 24.81
N GLY A 194 11.03 -17.47 24.52
CA GLY A 194 12.37 -17.98 24.84
C GLY A 194 12.95 -19.00 23.85
N HIS A 195 12.31 -19.24 22.69
CA HIS A 195 12.78 -20.19 21.66
C HIS A 195 14.26 -19.97 21.28
N TYR A 196 14.70 -18.72 21.19
CA TYR A 196 16.11 -18.38 20.88
C TYR A 196 17.00 -18.26 22.12
N ALA A 197 16.61 -18.86 23.25
CA ALA A 197 17.32 -18.78 24.53
C ALA A 197 17.69 -17.34 24.93
N TRP A 198 16.74 -16.42 24.78
CA TRP A 198 16.95 -14.98 25.03
C TRP A 198 18.14 -14.39 24.26
N GLY A 199 18.27 -14.78 22.98
CA GLY A 199 19.34 -14.34 22.09
C GLY A 199 20.57 -15.26 22.12
N GLY A 200 20.67 -16.20 23.05
CA GLY A 200 21.80 -17.15 23.14
C GLY A 200 21.96 -18.05 21.91
N HIS A 201 20.89 -18.28 21.14
CA HIS A 201 20.92 -19.02 19.88
C HIS A 201 20.85 -18.12 18.64
N TRP A 202 20.85 -16.79 18.82
CA TRP A 202 20.81 -15.88 17.68
C TRP A 202 22.18 -15.83 17.00
N HIS A 203 22.16 -15.93 15.67
CA HIS A 203 23.37 -15.92 14.84
C HIS A 203 23.48 -14.56 14.15
N TYR A 204 24.68 -13.99 14.16
CA TYR A 204 24.97 -12.66 13.59
C TYR A 204 25.80 -12.72 12.31
N THR A 205 26.19 -13.92 11.88
CA THR A 205 26.89 -14.09 10.61
C THR A 205 26.07 -13.49 9.47
N PRO A 206 26.72 -12.92 8.44
CA PRO A 206 26.04 -12.52 7.22
C PRO A 206 25.22 -13.69 6.67
N VAL A 207 24.04 -13.40 6.17
CA VAL A 207 23.19 -14.39 5.49
C VAL A 207 23.58 -14.37 4.02
N GLU A 208 23.79 -15.55 3.45
CA GLU A 208 24.09 -15.65 2.03
C GLU A 208 22.85 -15.30 1.19
N VAL A 209 23.08 -14.75 0.00
CA VAL A 209 22.01 -14.47 -0.95
C VAL A 209 21.71 -15.75 -1.71
N VAL A 210 20.54 -16.35 -1.46
CA VAL A 210 20.14 -17.64 -2.04
C VAL A 210 18.86 -17.48 -2.84
N THR A 211 18.91 -17.88 -4.11
CA THR A 211 17.76 -17.86 -5.03
C THR A 211 16.85 -19.05 -4.77
N ALA A 212 15.54 -18.81 -4.64
CA ALA A 212 14.53 -19.87 -4.61
C ALA A 212 14.13 -20.28 -6.04
N PRO A 213 13.66 -21.53 -6.24
CA PRO A 213 13.12 -21.95 -7.54
C PRO A 213 11.97 -21.04 -7.99
N ALA A 214 11.89 -20.76 -9.30
CA ALA A 214 10.83 -19.92 -9.87
C ALA A 214 9.41 -20.38 -9.47
N SER A 215 9.19 -21.69 -9.39
CA SER A 215 7.91 -22.29 -8.99
C SER A 215 7.48 -21.94 -7.56
N ALA A 216 8.39 -21.53 -6.67
CA ALA A 216 8.06 -21.11 -5.30
C ALA A 216 7.36 -19.73 -5.27
N TRP A 217 7.48 -18.95 -6.34
CA TRP A 217 6.98 -17.57 -6.39
C TRP A 217 5.54 -17.45 -6.92
N GLY A 218 4.89 -18.56 -7.26
CA GLY A 218 3.50 -18.56 -7.75
C GLY A 218 3.35 -17.93 -9.13
N ARG A 219 4.39 -18.05 -9.97
CA ARG A 219 4.43 -17.56 -11.35
C ARG A 219 4.61 -18.72 -12.32
#